data_AF-A0A2V6JG31-F1
#
_entry.id   AF-A0A2V6JG31-F1
#
_cell.length_a   1.000
_cell.length_b   1.000
_cell.length_c   1.000
_cell.angle_alpha   90.00
_cell.angle_beta   90.00
_cell.angle_gamma   90.00
#
_symmetry.space_group_name_H-M   'P 1'
#
loop_
_entity.id
_entity.type
_entity.pdbx_description
1 polymer ?
#
loop_
_entity_poly.entity_id
_entity_poly.type
_entity_poly.pdbx_seq_one_letter_code
_entity_poly.pdbx_strand_id
1 'polypeptide(L)'
;SRLREKFEQNDWRLTSPQRMSVDYWLYHDYIQRSKAEFTVAKDQYVRLNTGWFSDRSACYLAAGRPVITQQTGFTKNYGGNEGLLSFRTLHEIADGVKKINADYAKHSRAACALAREVFEAETVLKSVLDRAGI
;
A
#
# COMPACT_ATOMS: atom_id res chain seq x y z
N SER A 1 -20.51 1.52 18.00
CA SER A 1 -20.73 2.88 17.48
C SER A 1 -21.43 2.72 16.14
N ARG A 2 -22.33 3.63 15.76
CA ARG A 2 -23.10 3.50 14.51
C ARG A 2 -22.21 3.28 13.27
N LEU A 3 -21.02 3.88 13.24
CA LEU A 3 -20.05 3.68 12.17
C LEU A 3 -19.50 2.25 12.14
N ARG A 4 -19.14 1.70 13.31
CA ARG A 4 -18.66 0.31 13.44
C ARG A 4 -19.72 -0.68 12.99
N GLU A 5 -20.96 -0.50 13.45
CA GLU A 5 -22.10 -1.35 13.06
C GLU A 5 -22.30 -1.36 11.54
N LYS A 6 -22.20 -0.19 10.89
CA LYS A 6 -22.31 -0.08 9.43
C LYS A 6 -21.24 -0.90 8.70
N PHE A 7 -19.98 -0.88 9.17
CA PHE A 7 -18.91 -1.66 8.57
C PHE A 7 -19.13 -3.17 8.76
N GLU A 8 -19.47 -3.59 9.98
CA GLU A 8 -19.71 -5.00 10.29
C GLU A 8 -20.89 -5.58 9.50
N GLN A 9 -21.95 -4.80 9.26
CA GLN A 9 -23.07 -5.17 8.39
C GLN A 9 -22.71 -5.34 6.91
N ASN A 10 -21.55 -4.80 6.48
CA ASN A 10 -21.01 -4.94 5.13
C ASN A 10 -19.80 -5.88 5.10
N ASP A 11 -19.75 -6.85 6.04
CA ASP A 11 -18.73 -7.90 6.15
C ASP A 11 -17.30 -7.41 6.43
N TRP A 12 -17.14 -6.16 6.86
CA TRP A 12 -15.83 -5.66 7.27
C TRP A 12 -15.44 -6.21 8.62
N ARG A 13 -14.21 -6.74 8.69
CA ARG A 13 -13.57 -7.15 9.95
C ARG A 13 -12.70 -6.01 10.45
N LEU A 14 -13.02 -5.51 11.64
CA LEU A 14 -12.27 -4.41 12.27
C LEU A 14 -11.25 -4.95 13.26
N THR A 15 -9.97 -4.66 13.00
CA THR A 15 -8.86 -5.00 13.91
C THR A 15 -8.42 -3.75 14.69
N SER A 16 -8.07 -3.92 15.97
CA SER A 16 -7.56 -2.81 16.80
C SER A 16 -6.15 -2.42 16.36
N PRO A 17 -5.92 -1.16 15.94
CA PRO A 17 -4.59 -0.70 15.55
C PRO A 17 -3.61 -0.71 16.73
N GLN A 18 -4.09 -0.44 17.96
CA GLN A 18 -3.26 -0.48 19.17
C GLN A 18 -2.69 -1.88 19.43
N ARG A 19 -3.50 -2.92 19.25
CA ARG A 19 -3.02 -4.31 19.40
C ARG A 19 -1.99 -4.66 18.34
N MET A 20 -2.21 -4.20 17.10
CA MET A 20 -1.26 -4.44 16.00
C MET A 20 0.05 -3.68 16.18
N SER A 21 0.04 -2.51 16.83
CA SER A 21 1.27 -1.73 17.06
C SER A 21 2.13 -2.27 18.20
N VAL A 22 1.56 -3.06 19.12
CA VAL A 22 2.30 -3.60 20.27
C VAL A 22 3.07 -4.86 19.90
N ASP A 23 2.53 -5.68 18.99
CA ASP A 23 3.17 -6.91 18.53
C ASP A 23 3.39 -6.87 17.02
N TYR A 24 4.65 -6.72 16.64
CA TYR A 24 5.08 -6.69 15.24
C TYR A 24 4.68 -7.95 14.46
N TRP A 25 4.68 -9.12 15.08
CA TRP A 25 4.34 -10.38 14.41
C TRP A 25 2.87 -10.42 14.02
N LEU A 26 1.98 -9.88 14.85
CA LEU A 26 0.56 -9.76 14.52
C LEU A 26 0.34 -8.85 13.30
N TYR A 27 1.10 -7.77 13.20
CA TYR A 27 1.03 -6.87 12.04
C TYR A 27 1.57 -7.54 10.77
N HIS A 28 2.72 -8.23 10.88
CA HIS A 28 3.30 -9.01 9.79
C HIS A 28 2.31 -10.07 9.26
N ASP A 29 1.72 -10.87 10.16
CA ASP A 29 0.74 -11.89 9.81
C ASP A 29 -0.52 -11.32 9.16
N TYR A 30 -0.98 -10.15 9.64
CA TYR A 30 -2.13 -9.48 9.05
C TYR A 30 -1.88 -9.10 7.59
N ILE A 31 -0.70 -8.55 7.29
CA ILE A 31 -0.31 -8.22 5.91
C ILE A 31 -0.18 -9.49 5.07
N GLN A 32 0.53 -10.51 5.57
CA GLN A 32 0.75 -11.77 4.87
C GLN A 32 -0.54 -12.51 4.51
N ARG A 33 -1.55 -12.47 5.39
CA ARG A 33 -2.87 -13.10 5.17
C ARG A 33 -3.79 -12.27 4.28
N SER A 34 -3.45 -11.01 4.02
CA SER A 34 -4.22 -10.13 3.15
C SER A 34 -3.94 -10.43 1.68
N LYS A 35 -4.96 -10.32 0.83
CA LYS A 35 -4.78 -10.49 -0.62
C LYS A 35 -4.09 -9.28 -1.25
N ALA A 36 -4.50 -8.08 -0.84
CA ALA A 36 -4.06 -6.79 -1.34
C ALA A 36 -4.39 -5.69 -0.31
N GLU A 37 -3.82 -4.50 -0.50
CA GLU A 37 -4.18 -3.29 0.23
C GLU A 37 -5.16 -2.43 -0.58
N PHE A 38 -6.10 -1.79 0.10
CA PHE A 38 -6.83 -0.62 -0.40
C PHE A 38 -6.71 0.53 0.59
N THR A 39 -6.41 1.76 0.15
CA THR A 39 -6.31 2.93 1.04
C THR A 39 -6.75 4.24 0.39
N VAL A 40 -7.53 5.01 1.14
CA VAL A 40 -7.90 6.40 0.84
C VAL A 40 -6.93 7.31 1.60
N ALA A 41 -6.30 8.25 0.90
CA ALA A 41 -5.35 9.17 1.52
C ALA A 41 -6.09 10.30 2.24
N LYS A 42 -5.45 10.87 3.28
CA LYS A 42 -5.99 12.06 3.94
C LYS A 42 -6.10 13.20 2.92
N ASP A 43 -7.22 13.93 2.95
CA ASP A 43 -7.57 14.95 1.94
C ASP A 43 -6.45 15.96 1.65
N GLN A 44 -5.69 16.37 2.68
CA GLN A 44 -4.54 17.27 2.53
C GLN A 44 -3.50 16.75 1.53
N TYR A 45 -3.23 15.44 1.49
CA TYR A 45 -2.25 14.85 0.58
C TYR A 45 -2.77 14.77 -0.85
N VAL A 46 -4.08 14.59 -1.00
CA VAL A 46 -4.77 14.52 -2.30
C VAL A 46 -4.83 15.90 -2.93
N ARG A 47 -5.38 16.89 -2.21
CA ARG A 47 -5.57 18.26 -2.74
C ARG A 47 -4.25 18.97 -3.02
N LEU A 48 -3.25 18.79 -2.15
CA LEU A 48 -1.94 19.41 -2.32
C LEU A 48 -1.00 18.58 -3.19
N ASN A 49 -1.40 17.36 -3.58
CA ASN A 49 -0.64 16.45 -4.44
C ASN A 49 0.83 16.32 -3.98
N THR A 50 1.01 15.96 -2.71
CA THR A 50 2.32 16.00 -2.01
C THR A 50 3.25 14.83 -2.33
N GLY A 51 2.81 13.87 -3.14
CA GLY A 51 3.51 12.62 -3.39
C GLY A 51 3.49 11.65 -2.21
N TRP A 52 2.61 11.85 -1.22
CA TRP A 52 2.57 11.01 -0.02
C TRP A 52 2.31 9.54 -0.37
N PHE A 53 3.06 8.66 0.29
CA PHE A 53 2.95 7.21 0.19
C PHE A 53 3.15 6.60 1.58
N SER A 54 2.39 5.56 1.94
CA SER A 54 2.44 4.98 3.27
C SER A 54 3.57 3.96 3.42
N ASP A 55 4.22 3.99 4.57
CA ASP A 55 5.04 2.89 5.10
C ASP A 55 4.32 1.53 5.07
N ARG A 56 3.04 1.48 5.45
CA ARG A 56 2.21 0.27 5.37
C ARG A 56 2.09 -0.24 3.94
N SER A 57 1.91 0.65 2.96
CA SER A 57 1.86 0.26 1.56
C SER A 57 3.18 -0.36 1.10
N ALA A 58 4.31 0.17 1.55
CA ALA A 58 5.61 -0.46 1.29
C ALA A 58 5.72 -1.87 1.92
N CYS A 59 5.20 -2.08 3.13
CA CYS A 59 5.16 -3.41 3.75
C CYS A 59 4.28 -4.40 2.97
N TYR A 60 3.13 -3.97 2.45
CA TYR A 60 2.29 -4.81 1.59
C TYR A 60 3.03 -5.19 0.30
N LEU A 61 3.68 -4.22 -0.36
CA LEU A 61 4.46 -4.48 -1.56
C LEU A 61 5.60 -5.48 -1.30
N ALA A 62 6.34 -5.31 -0.20
CA ALA A 62 7.41 -6.21 0.21
C ALA A 62 6.92 -7.65 0.46
N ALA A 63 5.70 -7.80 1.00
CA ALA A 63 5.04 -9.09 1.17
C ALA A 63 4.40 -9.64 -0.13
N GLY A 64 4.64 -9.01 -1.27
CA GLY A 64 4.07 -9.41 -2.57
C GLY A 64 2.56 -9.20 -2.66
N ARG A 65 2.01 -8.34 -1.82
CA ARG A 65 0.59 -7.99 -1.80
C ARG A 65 0.37 -6.71 -2.61
N PRO A 66 -0.39 -6.76 -3.71
CA PRO A 66 -0.65 -5.58 -4.51
C PRO A 66 -1.36 -4.47 -3.71
N VAL A 67 -1.14 -3.23 -4.10
CA VAL A 67 -1.67 -2.04 -3.42
C VAL A 67 -2.54 -1.23 -4.37
N ILE A 68 -3.74 -0.87 -3.92
CA ILE A 68 -4.59 0.15 -4.54
C ILE A 68 -4.64 1.36 -3.59
N THR A 69 -4.04 2.49 -3.98
CA THR A 69 -3.99 3.66 -3.09
C THR A 69 -4.32 4.96 -3.82
N GLN A 70 -4.96 5.89 -3.12
CA GLN A 70 -5.45 7.11 -3.74
C GLN A 70 -4.29 7.96 -4.24
N GLN A 71 -4.43 8.49 -5.45
CA GLN A 71 -3.41 9.31 -6.08
C GLN A 71 -3.13 10.59 -5.28
N THR A 72 -1.85 10.79 -4.94
CA THR A 72 -1.33 11.99 -4.27
C THR A 72 -0.15 12.61 -5.03
N GLY A 73 0.21 12.08 -6.20
CA GLY A 73 1.40 12.44 -6.97
C GLY A 73 2.54 11.40 -6.86
N PHE A 74 2.39 10.38 -6.03
CA PHE A 74 3.43 9.37 -5.76
C PHE A 74 3.82 8.57 -7.01
N THR A 75 2.93 8.45 -8.00
CA THR A 75 3.18 7.64 -9.20
C THR A 75 4.30 8.19 -10.07
N LYS A 76 4.67 9.47 -9.90
CA LYS A 76 5.86 10.06 -10.54
C LYS A 76 7.16 9.42 -10.04
N ASN A 77 7.15 8.90 -8.82
CA ASN A 77 8.33 8.34 -8.16
C ASN A 77 8.32 6.80 -8.22
N TYR A 78 7.14 6.18 -8.17
CA TYR A 78 7.00 4.72 -7.98
C TYR A 78 6.27 4.00 -9.11
N GLY A 79 5.86 4.71 -10.18
CA GLY A 79 4.98 4.16 -11.21
C GLY A 79 3.54 3.97 -10.72
N GLY A 80 2.72 3.21 -11.45
CA GLY A 80 1.29 3.07 -11.10
C GLY A 80 0.49 2.03 -11.89
N ASN A 81 1.15 1.02 -12.45
CA ASN A 81 0.53 0.09 -13.42
C ASN A 81 0.37 -1.33 -12.89
N GLU A 82 1.42 -1.90 -12.29
CA GLU A 82 1.47 -3.30 -11.85
C GLU A 82 2.00 -3.37 -10.43
N GLY A 83 1.41 -4.22 -9.59
CA GLY A 83 1.69 -4.29 -8.15
C GLY A 83 1.23 -3.07 -7.34
N LEU A 84 1.38 -1.85 -7.85
CA LEU A 84 0.89 -0.60 -7.26
C LEU A 84 -0.03 0.11 -8.25
N LEU A 85 -1.30 0.29 -7.88
CA LEU A 85 -2.32 0.92 -8.69
C LEU A 85 -2.82 2.18 -7.99
N SER A 86 -2.79 3.31 -8.69
CA SER A 86 -3.37 4.55 -8.19
C SER A 86 -4.83 4.69 -8.63
N PHE A 87 -5.66 5.33 -7.80
CA PHE A 87 -7.01 5.75 -8.22
C PHE A 87 -7.28 7.22 -7.91
N ARG A 88 -8.13 7.84 -8.73
CA ARG A 88 -8.71 9.18 -8.54
C ARG A 88 -10.23 9.13 -8.36
N THR A 89 -10.86 8.06 -8.83
CA THR A 89 -12.32 7.90 -8.81
C THR A 89 -12.73 6.57 -8.16
N LEU A 90 -14.00 6.47 -7.74
CA LEU A 90 -14.53 5.22 -7.19
C LEU A 90 -14.52 4.08 -8.21
N HIS A 91 -14.74 4.39 -9.50
CA HIS A 91 -14.75 3.39 -10.56
C HIS A 91 -13.38 2.72 -10.75
N GLU A 92 -12.32 3.51 -10.68
CA GLU A 92 -10.93 3.03 -10.80
C GLU A 92 -10.55 2.05 -9.69
N ILE A 93 -11.18 2.13 -8.51
CA ILE A 93 -10.95 1.14 -7.44
C ILE A 93 -11.46 -0.23 -7.88
N ALA A 94 -12.70 -0.30 -8.39
CA ALA A 94 -13.29 -1.55 -8.86
C ALA A 94 -12.50 -2.14 -10.03
N ASP A 95 -12.03 -1.30 -10.94
CA ASP A 95 -11.20 -1.74 -12.06
C ASP A 95 -9.80 -2.20 -11.61
N GLY A 96 -9.21 -1.54 -10.62
CA GLY A 96 -7.97 -1.99 -9.99
C GLY A 96 -8.12 -3.39 -9.37
N VAL A 97 -9.23 -3.64 -8.68
CA VAL A 97 -9.55 -4.96 -8.12
C VAL A 97 -9.70 -6.00 -9.24
N LYS A 98 -10.40 -5.68 -10.33
CA LYS A 98 -10.55 -6.59 -11.49
C LYS A 98 -9.19 -6.92 -12.11
N LYS A 99 -8.32 -5.92 -12.33
CA LYS A 99 -6.97 -6.11 -12.89
C LYS A 99 -6.12 -7.03 -12.02
N ILE A 100 -6.09 -6.78 -10.71
CA ILE A 100 -5.38 -7.64 -9.75
C ILE A 100 -5.93 -9.07 -9.77
N ASN A 101 -7.24 -9.25 -9.88
CA ASN A 101 -7.83 -10.58 -9.92
C ASN A 101 -7.59 -11.33 -11.23
N ALA A 102 -7.51 -10.61 -12.36
CA ALA A 102 -7.29 -11.21 -13.66
C ALA A 102 -5.89 -11.82 -13.80
N ASP A 103 -4.87 -11.21 -13.16
CA ASP A 103 -3.51 -11.76 -13.11
C ASP A 103 -2.82 -11.43 -11.78
N TYR A 104 -3.28 -12.12 -10.72
CA TYR A 104 -2.76 -11.88 -9.37
C TYR A 104 -1.26 -12.18 -9.28
N ALA A 105 -0.79 -13.23 -9.96
CA ALA A 105 0.60 -13.65 -9.91
C ALA A 105 1.53 -12.57 -10.48
N LYS A 106 1.12 -11.93 -11.59
CA LYS A 106 1.84 -10.79 -12.16
C LYS A 106 1.87 -9.59 -11.22
N HIS A 107 0.72 -9.19 -10.67
CA HIS A 107 0.66 -8.08 -9.73
C HIS A 107 1.46 -8.35 -8.45
N SER A 108 1.46 -9.60 -7.95
CA SER A 108 2.23 -10.00 -6.78
C SER A 108 3.74 -9.92 -7.03
N ARG A 109 4.22 -10.42 -8.17
CA ARG A 109 5.63 -10.29 -8.56
C ARG A 109 6.05 -8.83 -8.73
N ALA A 110 5.22 -8.03 -9.41
CA ALA A 110 5.48 -6.60 -9.61
C ALA A 110 5.52 -5.83 -8.28
N ALA A 111 4.67 -6.21 -7.31
CA ALA A 111 4.69 -5.64 -5.97
C ALA A 111 6.04 -5.90 -5.25
N CYS A 112 6.51 -7.15 -5.26
CA CYS A 112 7.82 -7.49 -4.71
C CYS A 112 8.97 -6.78 -5.43
N ALA A 113 8.92 -6.70 -6.77
CA ALA A 113 9.95 -6.02 -7.56
C ALA A 113 10.04 -4.53 -7.19
N LEU A 114 8.89 -3.83 -7.16
CA LEU A 114 8.83 -2.43 -6.77
C LEU A 114 9.38 -2.21 -5.35
N ALA A 115 9.05 -3.10 -4.40
CA ALA A 115 9.56 -3.00 -3.05
C ALA A 115 11.09 -3.09 -2.98
N ARG A 116 11.68 -4.04 -3.70
CA ARG A 116 13.14 -4.23 -3.76
C ARG A 116 13.86 -3.11 -4.50
N GLU A 117 13.25 -2.56 -5.54
CA GLU A 117 13.88 -1.50 -6.33
C GLU A 117 13.90 -0.16 -5.58
N VAL A 118 12.84 0.14 -4.83
CA VAL A 118 12.64 1.48 -4.26
C VAL A 118 12.87 1.53 -2.75
N PHE A 119 12.50 0.49 -2.02
CA PHE A 119 12.42 0.51 -0.55
C PHE A 119 13.42 -0.43 0.13
N GLU A 120 14.29 -1.12 -0.62
CA GLU A 120 15.30 -2.00 -0.05
C GLU A 120 16.29 -1.22 0.82
N ALA A 121 16.44 -1.67 2.07
CA ALA A 121 17.20 -0.94 3.08
C ALA A 121 18.65 -0.69 2.66
N GLU A 122 19.31 -1.67 2.05
CA GLU A 122 20.70 -1.54 1.58
C GLU A 122 20.82 -0.46 0.50
N THR A 123 19.91 -0.44 -0.48
CA THR A 123 19.88 0.55 -1.55
C THR A 123 19.63 1.95 -1.01
N VAL A 124 18.64 2.10 -0.13
CA VAL A 124 18.28 3.39 0.47
C VAL A 124 19.41 3.90 1.37
N LEU A 125 19.94 3.05 2.25
CA LEU A 125 21.01 3.42 3.17
C LEU A 125 22.27 3.81 2.42
N LYS A 126 22.68 3.03 1.42
CA LYS A 126 23.81 3.36 0.55
C LYS A 126 23.62 4.74 -0.09
N SER A 127 22.45 5.01 -0.70
CA SER A 127 22.20 6.32 -1.30
C SER A 127 22.21 7.47 -0.28
N VAL A 128 21.82 7.23 0.98
CA VAL A 128 21.87 8.25 2.03
C VAL A 128 23.32 8.52 2.44
N LEU A 129 24.12 7.48 2.63
CA LEU A 129 25.54 7.59 2.97
C LEU A 129 26.34 8.28 1.86
N ASP A 130 26.14 7.86 0.59
CA ASP A 130 26.76 8.47 -0.58
C ASP A 130 26.46 9.99 -0.66
N ARG A 131 25.23 10.40 -0.33
CA ARG A 131 24.81 11.82 -0.33
C ARG A 131 25.31 12.60 0.89
N ALA A 132 25.54 11.91 2.01
CA ALA A 132 26.15 12.47 3.20
C ALA A 132 27.69 12.59 3.06
N GLY A 133 28.28 11.96 2.05
CA GLY A 133 29.72 11.94 1.80
C GLY A 133 30.48 11.03 2.77
N ILE A 134 29.83 9.98 3.27
CA ILE A 134 30.39 8.98 4.21
C ILE A 134 30.50 7.64 3.49
#